data_AF-A0A7W9CK11-F1
#
_entry.id   AF-A0A7W9CK11-F1
#
_cell.length_a   1.000
_cell.length_b   1.000
_cell.length_c   1.000
_cell.angle_alpha   90.00
_cell.angle_beta   90.00
_cell.angle_gamma   90.00
#
_symmetry.space_group_name_H-M   'P 1'
#
loop_
_entity.id
_entity.type
_entity.pdbx_description
1 polymer ?
#
loop_
_entity_poly.entity_id
_entity_poly.type
_entity_poly.pdbx_seq_one_letter_code
_entity_poly.pdbx_strand_id
1 'polypeptide(L)'
;MSASTTLKFVSDAPHNDPGFIWDRDRIGAFGAVGVPSDVLGLHDGLLRGDSSVLWLRWFLEGLASPGAYVSDLTKTWTDVYDHVLARVKSVYKDDLDTDRTKLTRAITDHLFSEIERRRAAGRRNASRSDRVRMIQSQSPPRCYLCGFAFSQEAIQKFLGQPASPVVLPPTLDVLRPRGRKPHEVSIEVEHVMPVTSGGQAGDNLRLACGWCNRAKSSKTSIYDAAFTSRNPSGGAPLVLAGELQYELPEPFWVVRIIAIQRHCQADGCNATISNSELRITLKDFSGSPNPTNLRAVCPRHDPIATERFRNSALVKAMWT
;
A
#
# COMPACT_ATOMS: atom_id res chain seq x y z
N MET A 1 29.59 8.75 -3.01
CA MET A 1 30.07 7.36 -3.14
C MET A 1 29.05 6.45 -3.85
N SER A 2 28.17 6.92 -4.74
CA SER A 2 26.93 6.17 -5.05
C SER A 2 26.89 5.47 -6.43
N ALA A 3 27.52 6.02 -7.47
CA ALA A 3 27.45 5.43 -8.83
C ALA A 3 28.17 4.08 -8.98
N SER A 4 29.30 3.89 -8.30
CA SER A 4 30.11 2.66 -8.41
C SER A 4 29.43 1.44 -7.78
N THR A 5 28.76 1.62 -6.62
CA THR A 5 28.03 0.55 -5.94
C THR A 5 26.77 0.15 -6.72
N THR A 6 26.04 1.13 -7.25
CA THR A 6 24.86 0.88 -8.09
C THR A 6 25.22 0.17 -9.39
N LEU A 7 26.28 0.63 -10.07
CA LEU A 7 26.78 -0.02 -11.28
C LEU A 7 27.13 -1.48 -11.00
N LYS A 8 27.91 -1.75 -9.95
CA LYS A 8 28.27 -3.12 -9.56
C LYS A 8 27.03 -3.97 -9.27
N PHE A 9 26.08 -3.47 -8.47
CA PHE A 9 24.86 -4.21 -8.14
C PHE A 9 24.05 -4.59 -9.40
N VAL A 10 23.91 -3.67 -10.35
CA VAL A 10 23.21 -3.92 -11.61
C VAL A 10 23.99 -4.87 -12.50
N SER A 11 25.31 -4.71 -12.62
CA SER A 11 26.16 -5.59 -13.44
C SER A 11 26.22 -7.02 -12.91
N ASP A 12 26.17 -7.18 -11.59
CA ASP A 12 26.18 -8.49 -10.92
C ASP A 12 24.77 -9.11 -10.85
N ALA A 13 23.73 -8.38 -11.28
CA ALA A 13 22.35 -8.86 -11.22
C ALA A 13 22.14 -10.04 -12.18
N PRO A 14 21.46 -11.10 -11.73
CA PRO A 14 21.18 -12.27 -12.56
C PRO A 14 20.11 -11.94 -13.60
N HIS A 15 20.52 -11.70 -14.84
CA HIS A 15 19.61 -11.39 -15.92
C HIS A 15 19.06 -12.66 -16.58
N ASN A 16 17.77 -12.96 -16.34
CA ASN A 16 17.01 -14.03 -17.03
C ASN A 16 17.73 -15.39 -17.10
N ASP A 17 18.58 -15.70 -16.12
CA ASP A 17 19.30 -16.95 -16.03
C ASP A 17 18.45 -17.96 -15.27
N PRO A 18 17.84 -18.97 -15.94
CA PRO A 18 17.00 -19.95 -15.28
C PRO A 18 17.77 -20.75 -14.23
N GLY A 19 19.08 -20.91 -14.41
CA GLY A 19 19.97 -21.55 -13.46
C GLY A 19 20.10 -20.76 -12.17
N PHE A 20 20.09 -19.42 -12.23
CA PHE A 20 20.12 -18.59 -11.02
C PHE A 20 18.87 -18.78 -10.15
N ILE A 21 17.68 -18.87 -10.75
CA ILE A 21 16.39 -18.83 -10.03
C ILE A 21 16.27 -19.94 -8.98
N TRP A 22 16.93 -21.08 -9.21
CA TRP A 22 16.90 -22.24 -8.31
C TRP A 22 18.27 -22.61 -7.74
N ASP A 23 19.27 -21.74 -7.90
CA ASP A 23 20.63 -21.95 -7.38
C ASP A 23 20.81 -21.23 -6.04
N ARG A 24 20.88 -22.04 -4.98
CA ARG A 24 21.00 -21.56 -3.60
C ARG A 24 22.25 -20.68 -3.38
N ASP A 25 23.40 -21.09 -3.92
CA ASP A 25 24.67 -20.43 -3.63
C ASP A 25 24.72 -19.08 -4.33
N ARG A 26 24.22 -19.02 -5.56
CA ARG A 26 24.13 -17.76 -6.33
C ARG A 26 23.11 -16.79 -5.72
N ILE A 27 21.95 -17.28 -5.30
CA ILE A 27 20.95 -16.49 -4.59
C ILE A 27 21.54 -15.94 -3.28
N GLY A 28 22.23 -16.79 -2.52
CA GLY A 28 22.90 -16.40 -1.27
C GLY A 28 23.96 -15.32 -1.48
N ALA A 29 24.82 -15.50 -2.49
CA ALA A 29 25.86 -14.52 -2.83
C ALA A 29 25.26 -13.16 -3.23
N PHE A 30 24.23 -13.15 -4.06
CA PHE A 30 23.57 -11.90 -4.47
C PHE A 30 22.82 -11.23 -3.30
N GLY A 31 22.14 -12.02 -2.46
CA GLY A 31 21.45 -11.53 -1.28
C GLY A 31 22.35 -10.81 -0.27
N ALA A 32 23.64 -11.14 -0.23
CA ALA A 32 24.61 -10.51 0.66
C ALA A 32 25.03 -9.08 0.23
N VAL A 33 24.82 -8.70 -1.04
CA VAL A 33 25.30 -7.40 -1.56
C VAL A 33 24.43 -6.24 -1.09
N GLY A 34 23.16 -6.48 -0.76
CA GLY A 34 22.20 -5.45 -0.39
C GLY A 34 21.84 -4.54 -1.58
N VAL A 35 20.57 -4.14 -1.67
CA VAL A 35 20.14 -3.22 -2.74
C VAL A 35 20.64 -1.80 -2.42
N PRO A 36 21.32 -1.08 -3.32
CA PRO A 36 21.72 0.31 -3.09
C PRO A 36 20.52 1.26 -3.01
N SER A 37 20.58 2.30 -2.16
CA SER A 37 19.48 3.28 -2.03
C SER A 37 19.18 4.03 -3.32
N ASP A 38 20.17 4.23 -4.21
CA ASP A 38 19.96 4.85 -5.53
C ASP A 38 19.00 4.04 -6.41
N VAL A 39 19.01 2.70 -6.28
CA VAL A 39 18.10 1.80 -7.02
C VAL A 39 16.66 1.94 -6.52
N LEU A 40 16.49 2.16 -5.21
CA LEU A 40 15.19 2.28 -4.56
C LEU A 40 14.63 3.72 -4.63
N GLY A 41 15.51 4.71 -4.80
CA GLY A 41 15.20 6.11 -5.05
C GLY A 41 14.36 6.76 -3.94
N LEU A 42 13.42 7.63 -4.33
CA LEU A 42 12.55 8.40 -3.41
C LEU A 42 11.73 7.54 -2.41
N HIS A 43 11.64 6.22 -2.63
CA HIS A 43 10.83 5.33 -1.81
C HIS A 43 11.66 4.27 -1.08
N ASP A 44 12.97 4.50 -0.93
CA ASP A 44 13.91 3.61 -0.21
C ASP A 44 13.37 3.15 1.15
N GLY A 45 12.96 4.10 1.99
CA GLY A 45 12.40 3.80 3.31
C GLY A 45 11.10 2.98 3.25
N LEU A 46 10.22 3.24 2.26
CA LEU A 46 8.98 2.47 2.08
C LEU A 46 9.28 1.04 1.65
N LEU A 47 10.12 0.86 0.62
CA LEU A 47 10.45 -0.44 0.06
C LEU A 47 11.16 -1.32 1.09
N ARG A 48 12.16 -0.78 1.81
CA ARG A 48 12.84 -1.51 2.88
C ARG A 48 11.96 -1.76 4.09
N GLY A 49 11.13 -0.79 4.46
CA GLY A 49 10.23 -0.92 5.59
C GLY A 49 9.21 -2.04 5.37
N ASP A 50 8.55 -2.04 4.22
CA ASP A 50 7.55 -3.04 3.86
C ASP A 50 8.18 -4.44 3.68
N SER A 51 9.42 -4.55 3.19
CA SER A 51 10.13 -5.84 3.10
C SER A 51 10.55 -6.36 4.48
N SER A 52 11.07 -5.49 5.34
CA SER A 52 11.50 -5.87 6.69
C SER A 52 10.33 -6.31 7.56
N VAL A 53 9.17 -5.64 7.44
CA VAL A 53 7.93 -6.05 8.13
C VAL A 53 7.47 -7.42 7.65
N LEU A 54 7.57 -7.70 6.34
CA LEU A 54 7.22 -9.01 5.78
C LEU A 54 8.15 -10.12 6.30
N TRP A 55 9.46 -9.90 6.30
CA TRP A 55 10.43 -10.86 6.83
C TRP A 55 10.27 -11.10 8.32
N LEU A 56 10.06 -10.04 9.10
CA LEU A 56 9.78 -10.16 10.52
C LEU A 56 8.51 -10.99 10.75
N ARG A 57 7.44 -10.74 9.99
CA ARG A 57 6.22 -11.53 10.08
C ARG A 57 6.47 -13.01 9.81
N TRP A 58 7.21 -13.36 8.76
CA TRP A 58 7.55 -14.76 8.45
C TRP A 58 8.38 -15.41 9.55
N PHE A 59 9.35 -14.68 10.11
CA PHE A 59 10.15 -15.15 11.23
C PHE A 59 9.26 -15.46 12.46
N LEU A 60 8.40 -14.52 12.86
CA LEU A 60 7.54 -14.67 14.03
C LEU A 60 6.50 -15.78 13.83
N GLU A 61 5.80 -15.81 12.69
CA GLU A 61 4.79 -16.82 12.38
C GLU A 61 5.42 -18.23 12.18
N GLY A 62 6.69 -18.29 11.79
CA GLY A 62 7.47 -19.53 11.73
C GLY A 62 7.85 -20.12 13.10
N LEU A 63 7.88 -19.28 14.15
CA LEU A 63 8.08 -19.74 15.53
C LEU A 63 6.76 -20.23 16.13
N ALA A 64 5.66 -19.50 15.94
CA ALA A 64 4.34 -19.94 16.36
C ALA A 64 3.26 -19.35 15.45
N SER A 65 2.42 -20.23 14.87
CA SER A 65 1.35 -19.82 13.96
C SER A 65 0.21 -19.14 14.73
N PRO A 66 -0.11 -17.86 14.45
CA PRO A 66 -1.27 -17.20 15.09
C PRO A 66 -2.58 -17.95 14.83
N GLY A 67 -2.73 -18.57 13.66
CA GLY A 67 -3.94 -19.31 13.28
C GLY A 67 -4.27 -20.47 14.23
N ALA A 68 -3.25 -21.11 14.81
CA ALA A 68 -3.44 -22.20 15.78
C ALA A 68 -4.07 -21.74 17.09
N TYR A 69 -3.94 -20.45 17.44
CA TYR A 69 -4.43 -19.88 18.69
C TYR A 69 -5.73 -19.09 18.51
N VAL A 70 -6.01 -18.59 17.30
CA VAL A 70 -7.21 -17.77 17.06
C VAL A 70 -8.49 -18.55 17.33
N SER A 71 -8.56 -19.83 16.97
CA SER A 71 -9.77 -20.66 17.14
C SER A 71 -9.98 -21.17 18.57
N ASP A 72 -8.93 -21.28 19.38
CA ASP A 72 -9.01 -21.77 20.76
C ASP A 72 -8.88 -20.59 21.74
N LEU A 73 -10.03 -20.07 22.20
CA LEU A 73 -10.09 -18.94 23.14
C LEU A 73 -9.55 -19.26 24.54
N THR A 74 -9.34 -20.54 24.87
CA THR A 74 -8.75 -20.93 26.16
C THR A 74 -7.24 -20.67 26.18
N LYS A 75 -6.60 -20.54 25.01
CA LYS A 75 -5.17 -20.24 24.91
C LYS A 75 -4.89 -18.78 25.25
N THR A 76 -4.03 -18.60 26.23
CA THR A 76 -3.63 -17.31 26.79
C THR A 76 -2.27 -16.87 26.26
N TRP A 77 -1.85 -15.67 26.66
CA TRP A 77 -0.51 -15.17 26.39
C TRP A 77 0.57 -16.13 26.91
N THR A 78 0.35 -16.77 28.05
CA THR A 78 1.31 -17.72 28.66
C THR A 78 1.49 -18.97 27.80
N ASP A 79 0.41 -19.51 27.21
CA ASP A 79 0.50 -20.64 26.29
C ASP A 79 1.36 -20.30 25.05
N VAL A 80 1.23 -19.07 24.55
CA VAL A 80 2.06 -18.59 23.43
C VAL A 80 3.49 -18.38 23.90
N TYR A 81 3.71 -17.83 25.09
CA TYR A 81 5.03 -17.62 25.67
C TYR A 81 5.80 -18.93 25.82
N ASP A 82 5.18 -19.96 26.41
CA ASP A 82 5.82 -21.25 26.63
C ASP A 82 6.20 -21.93 25.31
N HIS A 83 5.31 -21.86 24.30
CA HIS A 83 5.62 -22.36 22.97
C HIS A 83 6.78 -21.58 22.34
N VAL A 84 6.72 -20.25 22.32
CA VAL A 84 7.78 -19.41 21.76
C VAL A 84 9.11 -19.65 22.49
N LEU A 85 9.10 -19.77 23.82
CA LEU A 85 10.31 -20.01 24.61
C LEU A 85 10.97 -21.33 24.23
N ALA A 86 10.18 -22.40 24.06
CA ALA A 86 10.68 -23.69 23.63
C ALA A 86 11.32 -23.60 22.23
N ARG A 87 10.70 -22.84 21.31
CA ARG A 87 11.23 -22.63 19.96
C ARG A 87 12.48 -21.75 19.95
N VAL A 88 12.50 -20.64 20.69
CA VAL A 88 13.67 -19.76 20.85
C VAL A 88 14.84 -20.53 21.44
N LYS A 89 14.63 -21.32 22.49
CA LYS A 89 15.69 -22.18 23.07
C LYS A 89 16.25 -23.20 22.07
N SER A 90 15.41 -23.70 21.16
CA SER A 90 15.83 -24.64 20.12
C SER A 90 16.61 -23.95 18.99
N VAL A 91 16.12 -22.81 18.50
CA VAL A 91 16.75 -22.04 17.40
C VAL A 91 18.07 -21.42 17.84
N TYR A 92 18.12 -20.86 19.04
CA TYR A 92 19.29 -20.16 19.59
C TYR A 92 20.07 -21.03 20.57
N LYS A 93 20.03 -22.35 20.42
CA LYS A 93 20.61 -23.29 21.39
C LYS A 93 22.06 -22.94 21.76
N ASP A 94 22.86 -22.60 20.75
CA ASP A 94 24.30 -22.38 20.85
C ASP A 94 24.69 -20.89 20.96
N ASP A 95 23.70 -19.99 20.95
CA ASP A 95 23.92 -18.54 21.10
C ASP A 95 23.82 -18.15 22.58
N LEU A 96 24.97 -17.84 23.17
CA LEU A 96 25.11 -17.47 24.59
C LEU A 96 24.84 -15.98 24.87
N ASP A 97 24.89 -15.14 23.83
CA ASP A 97 24.77 -13.68 23.96
C ASP A 97 23.32 -13.21 23.84
N THR A 98 22.46 -14.01 23.19
CA THR A 98 21.04 -13.70 23.08
C THR A 98 20.33 -13.80 24.44
N ASP A 99 19.75 -12.68 24.90
CA ASP A 99 18.79 -12.67 26.02
C ASP A 99 17.47 -13.33 25.58
N ARG A 100 17.45 -14.66 25.66
CA ARG A 100 16.33 -15.50 25.20
C ARG A 100 15.02 -15.15 25.88
N THR A 101 15.05 -14.71 27.14
CA THR A 101 13.84 -14.33 27.88
C THR A 101 13.26 -13.02 27.35
N LYS A 102 14.09 -12.00 27.15
CA LYS A 102 13.63 -10.73 26.55
C LYS A 102 13.13 -10.93 25.12
N LEU A 103 13.87 -11.70 24.32
CA LEU A 103 13.48 -12.00 22.95
C LEU A 103 12.15 -12.76 22.89
N THR A 104 11.99 -13.80 23.72
CA THR A 104 10.74 -14.56 23.83
C THR A 104 9.58 -13.64 24.16
N ARG A 105 9.71 -12.80 25.19
CA ARG A 105 8.66 -11.85 25.58
C ARG A 105 8.27 -10.93 24.41
N ALA A 106 9.25 -10.31 23.74
CA ALA A 106 8.98 -9.42 22.62
C ALA A 106 8.25 -10.12 21.46
N ILE A 107 8.64 -11.36 21.15
CA ILE A 107 7.98 -12.19 20.12
C ILE A 107 6.55 -12.54 20.55
N THR A 108 6.36 -12.98 21.79
CA THR A 108 5.05 -13.31 22.33
C THR A 108 4.12 -12.11 22.33
N ASP A 109 4.58 -10.94 22.76
CA ASP A 109 3.77 -9.72 22.77
C ASP A 109 3.29 -9.37 21.36
N HIS A 110 4.17 -9.51 20.35
CA HIS A 110 3.80 -9.26 18.96
C HIS A 110 2.77 -10.28 18.43
N LEU A 111 3.03 -11.58 18.64
CA LEU A 111 2.16 -12.65 18.17
C LEU A 111 0.81 -12.64 18.89
N PHE A 112 0.81 -12.45 20.21
CA PHE A 112 -0.42 -12.42 20.99
C PHE A 112 -1.27 -11.20 20.62
N SER A 113 -0.66 -10.03 20.42
CA SER A 113 -1.37 -8.87 19.87
C SER A 113 -2.03 -9.17 18.52
N GLU A 114 -1.38 -9.93 17.64
CA GLU A 114 -1.96 -10.38 16.37
C GLU A 114 -3.10 -11.40 16.56
N ILE A 115 -2.95 -12.33 17.50
CA ILE A 115 -3.99 -13.32 17.85
C ILE A 115 -5.23 -12.60 18.39
N GLU A 116 -5.06 -11.68 19.34
CA GLU A 116 -6.16 -10.89 19.90
C GLU A 116 -6.84 -10.04 18.82
N ARG A 117 -6.06 -9.40 17.96
CA ARG A 117 -6.58 -8.68 16.78
C ARG A 117 -7.46 -9.58 15.90
N ARG A 118 -7.01 -10.80 15.59
CA ARG A 118 -7.76 -11.76 14.77
C ARG A 118 -8.97 -12.34 15.49
N ARG A 119 -8.89 -12.61 16.79
CA ARG A 119 -10.02 -13.07 17.63
C ARG A 119 -11.11 -12.01 17.72
N ALA A 120 -10.72 -10.76 17.83
CA ALA A 120 -11.64 -9.64 17.81
C ALA A 120 -12.27 -9.43 16.43
N ALA A 121 -11.67 -9.93 15.34
CA ALA A 121 -12.07 -9.61 13.97
C ALA A 121 -13.58 -9.83 13.70
N GLY A 122 -14.17 -8.85 13.04
CA GLY A 122 -15.60 -8.66 12.90
C GLY A 122 -15.87 -7.32 12.22
N ARG A 123 -16.92 -7.24 11.40
CA ARG A 123 -17.22 -5.99 10.69
C ARG A 123 -18.03 -5.07 11.60
N ARG A 124 -17.40 -4.02 12.13
CA ARG A 124 -18.15 -2.91 12.72
C ARG A 124 -18.56 -1.94 11.62
N ASN A 125 -19.86 -1.76 11.43
CA ASN A 125 -20.36 -0.68 10.59
C ASN A 125 -20.22 0.65 11.31
N ALA A 126 -19.80 1.70 10.60
CA ALA A 126 -19.80 3.05 11.16
C ALA A 126 -21.23 3.48 11.49
N SER A 127 -21.45 3.88 12.74
CA SER A 127 -22.71 4.45 13.19
C SER A 127 -22.96 5.82 12.53
N ARG A 128 -24.20 6.34 12.62
CA ARG A 128 -24.52 7.68 12.11
C ARG A 128 -23.66 8.76 12.75
N SER A 129 -23.39 8.68 14.05
CA SER A 129 -22.52 9.62 14.76
C SER A 129 -21.07 9.51 14.32
N ASP A 130 -20.56 8.29 14.07
CA ASP A 130 -19.22 8.09 13.50
C ASP A 130 -19.10 8.78 12.14
N ARG A 131 -20.11 8.64 11.27
CA ARG A 131 -20.14 9.28 9.94
C ARG A 131 -20.12 10.80 10.02
N VAL A 132 -20.96 11.38 10.88
CA VAL A 132 -21.01 12.84 11.08
C VAL A 132 -19.66 13.35 11.58
N ARG A 133 -19.07 12.70 12.60
CA ARG A 133 -17.75 13.07 13.13
C ARG A 133 -16.66 13.01 12.07
N MET A 134 -16.66 11.96 11.23
CA MET A 134 -15.68 11.83 10.15
C MET A 134 -15.81 12.96 9.12
N ILE A 135 -17.03 13.32 8.71
CA ILE A 135 -17.28 14.46 7.81
C ILE A 135 -16.80 15.78 8.44
N GLN A 136 -17.01 15.97 9.74
CA GLN A 136 -16.64 17.21 10.43
C GLN A 136 -15.14 17.31 10.78
N SER A 137 -14.39 16.22 10.65
CA SER A 137 -12.96 16.19 11.01
C SER A 137 -12.07 17.06 10.11
N GLN A 138 -12.57 17.44 8.92
CA GLN A 138 -11.84 18.24 7.94
C GLN A 138 -12.80 18.99 7.02
N SER A 139 -12.46 20.23 6.66
CA SER A 139 -13.22 21.03 5.70
C SER A 139 -12.35 21.50 4.52
N PRO A 140 -12.71 21.18 3.26
CA PRO A 140 -13.76 20.24 2.88
C PRO A 140 -13.38 18.80 3.31
N PRO A 141 -14.36 17.88 3.47
CA PRO A 141 -14.06 16.47 3.73
C PRO A 141 -13.27 15.86 2.57
N ARG A 142 -12.16 15.17 2.88
CA ARG A 142 -11.28 14.56 1.87
C ARG A 142 -11.04 13.09 2.11
N CYS A 143 -10.74 12.37 1.02
CA CYS A 143 -10.23 11.02 1.10
C CYS A 143 -8.87 10.98 1.81
N TYR A 144 -8.75 10.21 2.89
CA TYR A 144 -7.52 10.13 3.69
C TYR A 144 -6.33 9.54 2.93
N LEU A 145 -6.57 8.83 1.82
CA LEU A 145 -5.54 8.17 1.03
C LEU A 145 -4.99 9.07 -0.09
N CYS A 146 -5.81 9.96 -0.66
CA CYS A 146 -5.39 10.74 -1.84
C CYS A 146 -5.74 12.23 -1.80
N GLY A 147 -6.48 12.70 -0.79
CA GLY A 147 -6.89 14.09 -0.67
C GLY A 147 -8.01 14.52 -1.62
N PHE A 148 -8.67 13.59 -2.31
CA PHE A 148 -9.87 13.88 -3.13
C PHE A 148 -10.94 14.54 -2.26
N ALA A 149 -11.36 15.76 -2.63
CA ALA A 149 -12.46 16.44 -1.97
C ALA A 149 -13.79 15.86 -2.45
N PHE A 150 -14.64 15.48 -1.51
CA PHE A 150 -15.94 14.90 -1.85
C PHE A 150 -16.95 15.98 -2.25
N SER A 151 -17.81 15.66 -3.23
CA SER A 151 -18.91 16.54 -3.63
C SER A 151 -20.01 16.58 -2.56
N GLN A 152 -20.88 17.59 -2.63
CA GLN A 152 -22.00 17.69 -1.69
C GLN A 152 -22.98 16.52 -1.82
N GLU A 153 -23.22 16.03 -3.02
CA GLU A 153 -24.07 14.86 -3.28
C GLU A 153 -23.47 13.61 -2.63
N ALA A 154 -22.14 13.44 -2.69
CA ALA A 154 -21.46 12.33 -2.04
C ALA A 154 -21.54 12.43 -0.50
N ILE A 155 -21.43 13.63 0.07
CA ILE A 155 -21.57 13.90 1.50
C ILE A 155 -23.00 13.61 1.97
N GLN A 156 -24.01 14.17 1.29
CA GLN A 156 -25.43 13.96 1.62
C GLN A 156 -25.79 12.48 1.56
N LYS A 157 -25.42 11.78 0.47
CA LYS A 157 -25.65 10.34 0.32
C LYS A 157 -24.99 9.54 1.45
N PHE A 158 -23.75 9.88 1.82
CA PHE A 158 -23.03 9.20 2.91
C PHE A 158 -23.72 9.37 4.28
N LEU A 159 -24.29 10.55 4.53
CA LEU A 159 -25.07 10.88 5.72
C LEU A 159 -26.51 10.33 5.70
N GLY A 160 -26.93 9.67 4.62
CA GLY A 160 -28.28 9.15 4.44
C GLY A 160 -29.33 10.24 4.20
N GLN A 161 -28.91 11.40 3.71
CA GLN A 161 -29.77 12.51 3.34
C GLN A 161 -30.24 12.35 1.87
N PRO A 162 -31.40 12.94 1.50
CA PRO A 162 -31.79 13.05 0.10
C PRO A 162 -30.68 13.74 -0.71
N ALA A 163 -30.26 13.14 -1.81
CA ALA A 163 -29.17 13.62 -2.64
C ALA A 163 -29.48 13.34 -4.12
N SER A 164 -29.07 14.26 -5.00
CA SER A 164 -29.03 13.98 -6.43
C SER A 164 -28.06 12.84 -6.74
N PRO A 165 -28.26 12.10 -7.85
CA PRO A 165 -27.29 11.10 -8.30
C PRO A 165 -25.90 11.72 -8.49
N VAL A 166 -24.86 10.99 -8.05
CA VAL A 166 -23.47 11.43 -8.27
C VAL A 166 -23.16 11.34 -9.76
N VAL A 167 -22.86 12.49 -10.38
CA VAL A 167 -22.50 12.59 -11.80
C VAL A 167 -21.08 12.06 -12.00
N LEU A 168 -20.91 11.14 -12.96
CA LEU A 168 -19.59 10.65 -13.33
C LEU A 168 -18.90 11.63 -14.29
N PRO A 169 -17.59 11.84 -14.14
CA PRO A 169 -16.86 12.75 -15.01
C PRO A 169 -16.78 12.18 -16.45
N PRO A 170 -16.88 13.04 -17.48
CA PRO A 170 -16.79 12.60 -18.88
C PRO A 170 -15.39 12.13 -19.25
N THR A 171 -14.38 12.60 -18.52
CA THR A 171 -12.97 12.22 -18.65
C THR A 171 -12.44 11.61 -17.36
N LEU A 172 -11.47 10.71 -17.48
CA LEU A 172 -10.87 9.98 -16.37
C LEU A 172 -9.35 10.11 -16.41
N ASP A 173 -8.74 10.15 -15.22
CA ASP A 173 -7.28 10.06 -15.07
C ASP A 173 -6.81 8.67 -15.52
N VAL A 174 -5.91 8.65 -16.52
CA VAL A 174 -5.39 7.42 -17.13
C VAL A 174 -4.53 6.58 -16.19
N LEU A 175 -3.84 7.19 -15.21
CA LEU A 175 -3.00 6.48 -14.24
C LEU A 175 -3.78 6.11 -12.96
N ARG A 176 -4.92 6.78 -12.73
CA ARG A 176 -5.84 6.51 -11.62
C ARG A 176 -7.28 6.70 -12.07
N PRO A 177 -7.92 5.69 -12.68
CA PRO A 177 -9.22 5.86 -13.33
C PRO A 177 -10.38 5.85 -12.31
N ARG A 178 -10.44 6.88 -11.46
CA ARG A 178 -11.54 7.10 -10.51
C ARG A 178 -12.71 7.75 -11.23
N GLY A 179 -13.90 7.17 -11.08
CA GLY A 179 -15.12 7.61 -11.75
C GLY A 179 -15.56 6.68 -12.88
N ARG A 180 -14.98 5.48 -13.00
CA ARG A 180 -15.48 4.43 -13.89
C ARG A 180 -16.83 3.91 -13.42
N LYS A 181 -17.06 3.91 -12.11
CA LYS A 181 -18.28 3.45 -11.44
C LYS A 181 -18.73 4.48 -10.39
N PRO A 182 -20.04 4.67 -10.14
CA PRO A 182 -20.53 5.68 -9.19
C PRO A 182 -19.96 5.59 -7.77
N HIS A 183 -19.70 4.39 -7.27
CA HIS A 183 -19.12 4.21 -5.93
C HIS A 183 -17.69 4.77 -5.82
N GLU A 184 -16.94 4.83 -6.93
CA GLU A 184 -15.53 5.25 -6.90
C GLU A 184 -15.32 6.71 -6.53
N VAL A 185 -16.32 7.55 -6.79
CA VAL A 185 -16.37 8.98 -6.43
C VAL A 185 -17.25 9.24 -5.20
N SER A 186 -17.88 8.19 -4.66
CA SER A 186 -18.65 8.25 -3.41
C SER A 186 -17.72 8.10 -2.19
N ILE A 187 -18.24 8.45 -1.02
CA ILE A 187 -17.57 8.27 0.28
C ILE A 187 -17.82 6.85 0.78
N GLU A 188 -16.75 6.17 1.17
CA GLU A 188 -16.77 4.88 1.85
C GLU A 188 -16.03 5.00 3.18
N VAL A 189 -16.45 4.20 4.17
CA VAL A 189 -15.68 4.05 5.41
C VAL A 189 -14.67 2.96 5.20
N GLU A 190 -13.40 3.30 5.35
CA GLU A 190 -12.31 2.36 5.20
C GLU A 190 -11.54 2.21 6.50
N HIS A 191 -11.09 0.98 6.73
CA HIS A 191 -10.22 0.64 7.84
C HIS A 191 -8.76 0.85 7.45
N VAL A 192 -8.00 1.63 8.24
CA VAL A 192 -6.56 1.85 7.99
C VAL A 192 -5.85 0.50 7.98
N MET A 193 -6.03 -0.29 9.03
CA MET A 193 -5.70 -1.71 9.09
C MET A 193 -6.90 -2.56 8.64
N PRO A 194 -6.78 -3.43 7.64
CA PRO A 194 -7.89 -4.28 7.18
C PRO A 194 -8.53 -5.09 8.33
N VAL A 195 -9.84 -5.36 8.21
CA VAL A 195 -10.57 -6.19 9.19
C VAL A 195 -9.97 -7.60 9.28
N THR A 196 -9.48 -8.15 8.16
CA THR A 196 -8.77 -9.44 8.11
C THR A 196 -7.49 -9.46 8.96
N SER A 197 -6.96 -8.28 9.30
CA SER A 197 -5.81 -8.08 10.16
C SER A 197 -6.21 -7.48 11.53
N GLY A 198 -7.49 -7.59 11.91
CA GLY A 198 -8.02 -7.20 13.22
C GLY A 198 -8.20 -5.70 13.46
N GLY A 199 -8.29 -4.90 12.41
CA GLY A 199 -8.53 -3.47 12.54
C GLY A 199 -9.96 -3.11 12.95
N GLN A 200 -10.24 -2.93 14.24
CA GLN A 200 -11.60 -2.62 14.74
C GLN A 200 -11.74 -1.38 15.62
N ALA A 201 -10.64 -0.81 16.11
CA ALA A 201 -10.69 0.34 17.02
C ALA A 201 -11.34 1.57 16.34
N GLY A 202 -12.01 2.43 17.12
CA GLY A 202 -12.69 3.63 16.60
C GLY A 202 -11.76 4.54 15.79
N ASP A 203 -10.47 4.58 16.15
CA ASP A 203 -9.45 5.37 15.46
C ASP A 203 -8.99 4.74 14.13
N ASN A 204 -9.39 3.51 13.83
CA ASN A 204 -9.04 2.79 12.61
C ASN A 204 -9.93 3.15 11.42
N LEU A 205 -11.03 3.89 11.62
CA LEU A 205 -11.95 4.29 10.55
C LEU A 205 -11.57 5.64 9.96
N ARG A 206 -11.56 5.73 8.63
CA ARG A 206 -11.29 6.97 7.88
C ARG A 206 -12.18 7.07 6.63
N LEU A 207 -12.36 8.30 6.13
CA LEU A 207 -13.09 8.54 4.88
C LEU A 207 -12.22 8.21 3.67
N ALA A 208 -12.62 7.24 2.85
CA ALA A 208 -11.99 6.94 1.58
C ALA A 208 -12.94 7.19 0.40
N CYS A 209 -12.39 7.52 -0.76
CA CYS A 209 -13.16 7.37 -2.00
C CYS A 209 -13.18 5.90 -2.42
N GLY A 210 -14.25 5.45 -3.05
CA GLY A 210 -14.40 4.03 -3.40
C GLY A 210 -13.30 3.48 -4.32
N TRP A 211 -12.67 4.32 -5.15
CA TRP A 211 -11.52 3.86 -5.94
C TRP A 211 -10.33 3.50 -5.05
N CYS A 212 -9.96 4.38 -4.12
CA CYS A 212 -8.85 4.14 -3.20
C CYS A 212 -9.16 2.97 -2.27
N ASN A 213 -10.40 2.86 -1.78
CA ASN A 213 -10.81 1.75 -0.93
C ASN A 213 -10.67 0.40 -1.66
N ARG A 214 -11.19 0.29 -2.89
CA ARG A 214 -11.04 -0.93 -3.69
C ARG A 214 -9.59 -1.24 -4.06
N ALA A 215 -8.80 -0.23 -4.44
CA ALA A 215 -7.40 -0.41 -4.79
C ALA A 215 -6.56 -0.87 -3.58
N LYS A 216 -6.84 -0.30 -2.40
CA LYS A 216 -6.29 -0.76 -1.10
C LYS A 216 -6.72 -2.19 -0.79
N SER A 217 -8.03 -2.46 -0.80
CA SER A 217 -8.59 -3.74 -0.39
C SER A 217 -8.00 -4.19 0.97
N SER A 218 -7.57 -5.43 1.09
CA SER A 218 -6.90 -5.97 2.26
C SER A 218 -5.37 -5.78 2.28
N LYS A 219 -4.79 -5.05 1.33
CA LYS A 219 -3.34 -4.92 1.20
C LYS A 219 -2.78 -3.89 2.19
N THR A 220 -1.61 -4.18 2.72
CA THR A 220 -0.90 -3.36 3.72
C THR A 220 0.56 -3.10 3.37
N SER A 221 1.18 -4.00 2.59
CA SER A 221 2.56 -3.90 2.11
C SER A 221 2.56 -3.72 0.60
N ILE A 222 3.47 -2.89 0.06
CA ILE A 222 3.63 -2.70 -1.38
C ILE A 222 3.89 -4.01 -2.15
N TYR A 223 4.42 -5.01 -1.45
CA TYR A 223 4.67 -6.36 -1.97
C TYR A 223 3.43 -7.29 -1.93
N ASP A 224 2.29 -6.85 -1.38
CA ASP A 224 1.00 -7.56 -1.47
C ASP A 224 0.34 -7.41 -2.85
N ALA A 225 0.84 -6.49 -3.67
CA ALA A 225 0.41 -6.27 -5.04
C ALA A 225 1.08 -7.27 -6.01
N ALA A 226 0.61 -7.31 -7.25
CA ALA A 226 1.31 -8.04 -8.30
C ALA A 226 2.74 -7.49 -8.46
N PHE A 227 3.69 -8.33 -8.84
CA PHE A 227 5.11 -7.95 -8.97
C PHE A 227 5.41 -7.11 -10.23
N THR A 228 4.43 -6.93 -11.12
CA THR A 228 4.59 -6.25 -12.41
C THR A 228 3.56 -5.15 -12.59
N SER A 229 3.91 -4.15 -13.40
CA SER A 229 2.95 -3.22 -13.97
C SER A 229 1.87 -3.97 -14.76
N ARG A 230 0.78 -3.28 -15.07
CA ARG A 230 -0.33 -3.82 -15.85
C ARG A 230 -0.19 -3.41 -17.30
N ASN A 231 -0.41 -4.32 -18.24
CA ASN A 231 -0.59 -3.93 -19.63
C ASN A 231 -1.99 -3.33 -19.82
N PRO A 232 -2.15 -2.25 -20.61
CA PRO A 232 -3.44 -1.82 -21.10
C PRO A 232 -4.16 -2.96 -21.81
N SER A 233 -5.44 -3.15 -21.50
CA SER A 233 -6.26 -4.09 -22.26
C SER A 233 -6.38 -3.62 -23.71
N GLY A 234 -6.07 -4.53 -24.64
CA GLY A 234 -5.94 -4.22 -26.07
C GLY A 234 -4.53 -3.84 -26.53
N GLY A 235 -3.55 -3.73 -25.63
CA GLY A 235 -2.12 -3.62 -25.96
C GLY A 235 -1.67 -2.30 -26.61
N ALA A 236 -2.57 -1.35 -26.85
CA ALA A 236 -2.23 -0.06 -27.42
C ALA A 236 -1.52 0.84 -26.39
N PRO A 237 -0.33 1.40 -26.71
CA PRO A 237 0.36 2.29 -25.80
C PRO A 237 -0.34 3.65 -25.66
N LEU A 238 -0.15 4.30 -24.51
CA LEU A 238 -0.53 5.69 -24.29
C LEU A 238 0.63 6.62 -24.64
N VAL A 239 0.35 7.79 -25.21
CA VAL A 239 1.33 8.88 -25.23
C VAL A 239 1.17 9.70 -23.96
N LEU A 240 2.21 9.73 -23.11
CA LEU A 240 2.31 10.58 -21.92
C LEU A 240 3.63 11.35 -21.95
N ALA A 241 3.56 12.69 -21.87
CA ALA A 241 4.70 13.59 -21.93
C ALA A 241 5.60 13.37 -23.17
N GLY A 242 4.99 13.02 -24.31
CA GLY A 242 5.70 12.72 -25.56
C GLY A 242 6.22 11.28 -25.68
N GLU A 243 6.16 10.46 -24.63
CA GLU A 243 6.67 9.09 -24.61
C GLU A 243 5.57 8.04 -24.69
N LEU A 244 5.87 6.90 -25.30
CA LEU A 244 4.96 5.75 -25.38
C LEU A 244 5.00 4.93 -24.08
N GLN A 245 3.86 4.87 -23.39
CA GLN A 245 3.63 4.02 -22.22
C GLN A 245 2.94 2.73 -22.63
N TYR A 246 3.62 1.62 -22.45
CA TYR A 246 3.09 0.28 -22.68
C TYR A 246 2.41 -0.32 -21.44
N GLU A 247 2.53 0.36 -20.31
CA GLU A 247 2.14 -0.16 -19.01
C GLU A 247 1.35 0.89 -18.20
N LEU A 248 0.54 0.39 -17.27
CA LEU A 248 -0.23 1.14 -16.29
C LEU A 248 0.24 0.73 -14.89
N PRO A 249 0.23 1.65 -13.91
CA PRO A 249 0.63 1.30 -12.56
C PRO A 249 -0.34 0.29 -11.94
N GLU A 250 0.17 -0.57 -11.07
CA GLU A 250 -0.70 -1.37 -10.22
C GLU A 250 -1.47 -0.44 -9.25
N PRO A 251 -2.82 -0.57 -9.13
CA PRO A 251 -3.64 0.36 -8.34
C PRO A 251 -3.22 0.54 -6.87
N PHE A 252 -2.80 -0.52 -6.21
CA PHE A 252 -2.34 -0.46 -4.83
C PHE A 252 -1.02 0.30 -4.70
N TRP A 253 -0.08 0.16 -5.64
CA TRP A 253 1.14 0.99 -5.64
C TRP A 253 0.80 2.48 -5.66
N VAL A 254 -0.14 2.88 -6.52
CA VAL A 254 -0.63 4.27 -6.58
C VAL A 254 -1.18 4.73 -5.23
N VAL A 255 -2.04 3.94 -4.60
CA VAL A 255 -2.63 4.29 -3.30
C VAL A 255 -1.57 4.34 -2.21
N ARG A 256 -0.72 3.31 -2.10
CA ARG A 256 0.30 3.18 -1.06
C ARG A 256 1.30 4.32 -1.11
N ILE A 257 1.82 4.66 -2.28
CA ILE A 257 2.80 5.73 -2.44
C ILE A 257 2.19 7.09 -2.05
N ILE A 258 0.99 7.41 -2.54
CA ILE A 258 0.33 8.67 -2.18
C ILE A 258 0.03 8.72 -0.67
N ALA A 259 -0.49 7.63 -0.11
CA ALA A 259 -0.90 7.57 1.29
C ALA A 259 0.27 7.61 2.28
N ILE A 260 1.43 7.08 1.90
CA ILE A 260 2.65 7.13 2.72
C ILE A 260 3.33 8.49 2.58
N GLN A 261 3.44 9.02 1.35
CA GLN A 261 4.07 10.33 1.18
C GLN A 261 3.24 11.46 1.76
N ARG A 262 1.91 11.46 1.55
CA ARG A 262 0.96 12.45 2.07
C ARG A 262 1.20 13.91 1.61
N HIS A 263 2.26 14.18 0.85
CA HIS A 263 2.61 15.47 0.30
C HIS A 263 3.09 15.35 -1.16
N CYS A 264 3.05 16.48 -1.88
CA CYS A 264 3.59 16.59 -3.22
C CYS A 264 5.12 16.53 -3.16
N GLN A 265 5.73 15.60 -3.90
CA GLN A 265 7.18 15.39 -3.89
C GLN A 265 7.93 16.39 -4.78
N ALA A 266 7.35 17.55 -5.10
CA ALA A 266 8.02 18.60 -5.87
C ALA A 266 8.64 19.62 -4.91
N ASP A 267 9.84 20.10 -5.23
CA ASP A 267 10.63 20.92 -4.33
C ASP A 267 9.89 22.20 -3.93
N GLY A 268 9.89 22.50 -2.62
CA GLY A 268 9.20 23.66 -2.06
C GLY A 268 7.66 23.58 -2.08
N CYS A 269 7.05 22.45 -2.46
CA CYS A 269 5.60 22.33 -2.50
C CYS A 269 4.98 21.97 -1.15
N ASN A 270 4.07 22.82 -0.65
CA ASN A 270 3.33 22.59 0.59
C ASN A 270 1.99 21.86 0.40
N ALA A 271 1.75 21.29 -0.78
CA ALA A 271 0.51 20.55 -1.04
C ALA A 271 0.54 19.21 -0.32
N THR A 272 -0.48 18.93 0.47
CA THR A 272 -0.69 17.68 1.20
C THR A 272 -2.06 17.11 0.89
N ILE A 273 -2.30 15.84 1.21
CA ILE A 273 -3.64 15.24 1.12
C ILE A 273 -4.71 16.02 1.92
N SER A 274 -4.30 16.87 2.86
CA SER A 274 -5.21 17.67 3.69
C SER A 274 -5.70 18.93 2.96
N ASN A 275 -4.94 19.46 2.00
CA ASN A 275 -5.26 20.71 1.30
C ASN A 275 -5.36 20.55 -0.23
N SER A 276 -4.96 19.42 -0.79
CA SER A 276 -4.94 19.15 -2.22
C SER A 276 -5.21 17.68 -2.51
N GLU A 277 -5.78 17.40 -3.67
CA GLU A 277 -5.79 16.04 -4.19
C GLU A 277 -4.43 15.72 -4.80
N LEU A 278 -3.73 14.75 -4.23
CA LEU A 278 -2.49 14.23 -4.79
C LEU A 278 -2.78 13.22 -5.89
N ARG A 279 -1.93 13.21 -6.91
CA ARG A 279 -1.96 12.35 -8.09
C ARG A 279 -0.64 11.58 -8.18
N ILE A 280 -0.62 10.53 -8.99
CA ILE A 280 0.60 9.81 -9.32
C ILE A 280 1.05 10.17 -10.72
N THR A 281 2.37 10.31 -10.91
CA THR A 281 3.04 10.49 -12.20
C THR A 281 4.31 9.65 -12.22
N LEU A 282 5.01 9.63 -13.36
CA LEU A 282 6.31 9.00 -13.50
C LEU A 282 7.44 10.00 -13.26
N LYS A 283 8.58 9.50 -12.76
CA LYS A 283 9.84 10.25 -12.70
C LYS A 283 10.49 10.28 -14.08
N ASP A 284 10.45 9.14 -14.76
CA ASP A 284 10.93 8.93 -16.12
C ASP A 284 9.83 8.27 -16.95
N PHE A 285 9.38 8.97 -18.00
CA PHE A 285 8.34 8.46 -18.89
C PHE A 285 8.87 7.40 -19.86
N SER A 286 10.18 7.15 -19.98
CA SER A 286 10.68 6.01 -20.74
C SER A 286 10.58 4.68 -19.97
N GLY A 287 10.34 4.74 -18.64
CA GLY A 287 10.36 3.60 -17.75
C GLY A 287 8.97 3.09 -17.31
N SER A 288 8.92 1.84 -16.86
CA SER A 288 7.72 1.20 -16.30
C SER A 288 7.12 1.96 -15.10
N PRO A 289 5.79 2.01 -14.94
CA PRO A 289 5.09 2.66 -13.82
C PRO A 289 5.11 1.79 -12.54
N ASN A 290 6.30 1.40 -12.10
CA ASN A 290 6.56 0.60 -10.91
C ASN A 290 6.89 1.49 -9.69
N PRO A 291 6.99 0.93 -8.46
CA PRO A 291 7.23 1.72 -7.27
C PRO A 291 8.44 2.65 -7.34
N THR A 292 9.55 2.26 -7.97
CA THR A 292 10.76 3.09 -8.03
C THR A 292 10.62 4.25 -9.02
N ASN A 293 9.74 4.15 -10.02
CA ASN A 293 9.49 5.20 -11.01
C ASN A 293 8.25 6.06 -10.72
N LEU A 294 7.38 5.66 -9.79
CA LEU A 294 6.20 6.45 -9.43
C LEU A 294 6.55 7.64 -8.52
N ARG A 295 5.83 8.76 -8.68
CA ARG A 295 5.96 9.98 -7.87
C ARG A 295 4.61 10.59 -7.55
N ALA A 296 4.39 10.99 -6.30
CA ALA A 296 3.19 11.71 -5.88
C ALA A 296 3.34 13.22 -6.12
N VAL A 297 2.39 13.82 -6.84
CA VAL A 297 2.40 15.25 -7.20
C VAL A 297 1.02 15.88 -6.99
N CYS A 298 0.99 17.18 -6.71
CA CYS A 298 -0.27 17.95 -6.72
C CYS A 298 -0.62 18.38 -8.16
N PRO A 299 -1.86 18.88 -8.41
CA PRO A 299 -2.29 19.26 -9.75
C PRO A 299 -1.42 20.32 -10.44
N ARG A 300 -0.74 21.18 -9.65
CA ARG A 300 0.14 22.24 -10.16
C ARG A 300 1.47 21.71 -10.68
N HIS A 301 1.96 20.61 -10.10
CA HIS A 301 3.26 20.01 -10.43
C HIS A 301 3.08 18.71 -11.21
N ASP A 302 1.95 18.55 -11.87
CA ASP A 302 1.59 17.38 -12.65
C ASP A 302 2.10 17.56 -14.08
N PRO A 303 3.20 16.87 -14.47
CA PRO A 303 3.84 17.11 -15.76
C PRO A 303 2.98 16.68 -16.95
N ILE A 304 1.95 15.87 -16.70
CA ILE A 304 0.99 15.39 -17.72
C ILE A 304 -0.40 15.96 -17.51
N ALA A 305 -0.54 17.13 -16.87
CA ALA A 305 -1.84 17.71 -16.56
C ALA A 305 -2.79 17.81 -17.78
N THR A 306 -2.25 18.11 -18.96
CA THR A 306 -2.97 18.24 -20.24
C THR A 306 -3.34 16.89 -20.87
N GLU A 307 -2.63 15.82 -20.53
CA GLU A 307 -2.74 14.49 -21.14
C GLU A 307 -3.39 13.46 -20.20
N ARG A 308 -3.42 13.75 -18.90
CA ARG A 308 -3.89 12.85 -17.85
C ARG A 308 -5.33 12.43 -18.02
N PHE A 309 -6.20 13.37 -18.40
CA PHE A 309 -7.63 13.14 -18.48
C PHE A 309 -8.03 12.78 -19.91
N ARG A 310 -8.45 11.53 -20.12
CA ARG A 310 -8.91 11.03 -21.42
C ARG A 310 -10.38 10.65 -21.35
N ASN A 311 -11.01 10.45 -22.52
CA ASN A 311 -12.41 10.03 -22.61
C ASN A 311 -12.67 8.79 -21.75
N SER A 312 -13.76 8.81 -20.96
CA SER A 312 -14.03 7.76 -20.00
C SER A 312 -14.22 6.36 -20.62
N ALA A 313 -14.73 6.26 -21.85
CA ALA A 313 -14.89 4.98 -22.54
C ALA A 313 -13.53 4.36 -22.88
N LEU A 314 -12.60 5.17 -23.39
CA LEU A 314 -11.23 4.76 -23.68
C LEU A 314 -10.53 4.26 -22.42
N VAL A 315 -10.55 5.06 -21.34
CA VAL A 315 -9.89 4.69 -20.08
C VAL A 315 -10.53 3.45 -19.44
N LYS A 316 -11.85 3.28 -19.56
CA LYS A 316 -12.52 2.05 -19.10
C LYS A 316 -12.01 0.83 -19.84
N ALA A 317 -11.95 0.89 -21.18
CA ALA A 317 -11.48 -0.21 -22.02
C ALA A 317 -10.03 -0.60 -21.72
N MET A 318 -9.17 0.37 -21.38
CA MET A 318 -7.78 0.10 -21.01
C MET A 318 -7.61 -0.62 -19.67
N TRP A 319 -8.54 -0.41 -18.73
CA TRP A 319 -8.43 -0.85 -17.34
C TRP A 319 -9.42 -1.97 -16.96
N THR A 320 -10.09 -2.57 -17.95
CA THR A 320 -10.92 -3.79 -17.82
C THR A 320 -10.07 -5.02 -17.97
#